data_AF-A0A8H3XBH7-F1
#
_entry.id   AF-A0A8H3XBH7-F1
#
_cell.length_a   1.000
_cell.length_b   1.000
_cell.length_c   1.000
_cell.angle_alpha   90.00
_cell.angle_beta   90.00
_cell.angle_gamma   90.00
#
_symmetry.space_group_name_H-M   'P 1'
#
loop_
_entity.id
_entity.type
_entity.pdbx_description
1 polymer ?
#
loop_
_entity_poly.entity_id
_entity_poly.type
_entity_poly.pdbx_seq_one_letter_code
_entity_poly.pdbx_strand_id
1 'polypeptide(L)'
;MQESLFLSFTWYTYAIMLPTIAFFGWLALPFALFASIIAFMLGTIYLVKVHSNKRLSNNPEEPYLKSYAKRLGLDKLIKSEEDIEKFYKFTGPDFDWPPEFDIHARGLVISYIIHPDHWFVEGEGEELATNTLAYHRLLKSNELDSSKGSHVLIMNGQIKHYGGEISGDEYNHLLEQHPGMFYVPVKEQPPILIRR
;
A
#
# COMPACT_ATOMS: atom_id res chain seq x y z
N MET A 1 74.39 -16.15 -40.01
CA MET A 1 74.16 -15.25 -38.85
C MET A 1 72.78 -14.59 -38.88
N GLN A 2 72.33 -14.11 -40.05
CA GLN A 2 71.04 -13.41 -40.21
C GLN A 2 69.78 -14.27 -39.93
N GLU A 3 69.80 -15.57 -40.27
CA GLU A 3 68.66 -16.49 -40.01
C GLU A 3 68.45 -16.76 -38.51
N SER A 4 69.53 -16.83 -37.72
CA SER A 4 69.42 -17.05 -36.27
C SER A 4 68.78 -15.88 -35.51
N LEU A 5 68.96 -14.65 -36.03
CA LEU A 5 68.33 -13.44 -35.50
C LEU A 5 66.83 -13.39 -35.84
N PHE A 6 66.44 -13.91 -37.00
CA PHE A 6 65.04 -13.95 -37.41
C PHE A 6 64.23 -14.99 -36.62
N LEU A 7 64.84 -16.16 -36.35
CA LEU A 7 64.21 -17.18 -35.50
C LEU A 7 64.09 -16.74 -34.04
N SER A 8 65.10 -16.06 -33.49
CA SER A 8 65.03 -15.58 -32.11
C SER A 8 64.03 -14.44 -31.93
N PHE A 9 63.93 -13.54 -32.93
CA PHE A 9 62.95 -12.46 -32.92
C PHE A 9 61.51 -12.97 -33.03
N THR A 10 61.25 -13.97 -33.89
CA THR A 10 59.92 -14.58 -34.01
C THR A 10 59.53 -15.36 -32.76
N TRP A 11 60.46 -16.11 -32.15
CA TRP A 11 60.18 -16.78 -30.88
C TRP A 11 59.86 -15.79 -29.75
N TYR A 12 60.59 -14.68 -29.69
CA TYR A 12 60.39 -13.64 -28.68
C TYR A 12 59.03 -12.94 -28.83
N THR A 13 58.61 -12.63 -30.06
CA THR A 13 57.29 -12.02 -30.30
C THR A 13 56.16 -12.99 -29.95
N TYR A 14 56.27 -14.27 -30.30
CA TYR A 14 55.28 -15.28 -29.88
C TYR A 14 55.24 -15.48 -28.36
N ALA A 15 56.40 -15.52 -27.70
CA ALA A 15 56.50 -15.70 -26.25
C ALA A 15 55.87 -14.56 -25.44
N ILE A 16 55.78 -13.35 -26.01
CA ILE A 16 55.18 -12.18 -25.34
C ILE A 16 53.74 -11.93 -25.78
N MET A 17 53.43 -12.07 -27.07
CA MET A 17 52.10 -11.78 -27.63
C MET A 17 51.05 -12.80 -27.17
N LEU A 18 51.38 -14.10 -27.13
CA LEU A 18 50.40 -15.13 -26.76
C LEU A 18 49.91 -14.99 -25.31
N PRO A 19 50.78 -14.78 -24.30
CA PRO A 19 50.33 -14.56 -22.93
C PRO A 19 49.56 -13.25 -22.74
N THR A 20 49.93 -12.19 -23.45
CA THR A 20 49.20 -10.91 -23.36
C THR A 20 47.80 -11.03 -23.94
N ILE A 21 47.64 -11.67 -25.11
CA ILE A 21 46.32 -11.94 -25.71
C ILE A 21 45.48 -12.83 -24.77
N ALA A 22 46.07 -13.88 -24.19
CA ALA A 22 45.39 -14.73 -23.23
C ALA A 22 44.96 -13.94 -21.98
N PHE A 23 45.83 -13.11 -21.43
CA PHE A 23 45.54 -12.28 -20.26
C PHE A 23 44.40 -11.28 -20.53
N PHE A 24 44.44 -10.57 -21.66
CA PHE A 24 43.38 -9.63 -22.03
C PHE A 24 42.06 -10.34 -22.38
N GLY A 25 42.12 -11.53 -22.99
CA GLY A 25 40.94 -12.36 -23.23
C GLY A 25 40.27 -12.82 -21.94
N TRP A 26 41.05 -13.25 -20.95
CA TRP A 26 40.55 -13.62 -19.63
C TRP A 26 40.07 -12.41 -18.81
N LEU A 27 40.67 -11.24 -19.01
CA LEU A 27 40.25 -9.99 -18.38
C LEU A 27 38.91 -9.51 -18.95
N ALA A 28 38.60 -9.76 -20.23
CA ALA A 28 37.35 -9.36 -20.87
C ALA A 28 36.12 -10.18 -20.42
N LEU A 29 36.32 -11.44 -20.01
CA LEU A 29 35.28 -12.35 -19.54
C LEU A 29 34.43 -11.80 -18.37
N PRO A 30 35.01 -11.29 -17.27
CA PRO A 30 34.22 -10.70 -16.18
C PRO A 30 33.44 -9.46 -16.65
N PHE A 31 34.00 -8.61 -17.52
CA PHE A 31 33.28 -7.46 -18.05
C PHE A 31 32.07 -7.86 -18.90
N ALA A 32 32.21 -8.89 -19.74
CA ALA A 32 31.10 -9.42 -20.52
C ALA A 32 29.99 -10.00 -19.62
N LEU A 33 30.38 -10.69 -18.54
CA LEU A 33 29.45 -11.26 -17.57
C LEU A 33 28.72 -10.15 -16.78
N PHE A 34 29.43 -9.12 -16.32
CA PHE A 34 28.84 -7.94 -15.68
C PHE A 34 27.88 -7.19 -16.62
N ALA A 35 28.27 -6.97 -17.87
CA ALA A 35 27.41 -6.32 -18.86
C ALA A 35 26.13 -7.14 -19.12
N SER A 36 26.23 -8.48 -19.15
CA SER A 36 25.08 -9.37 -19.30
C SER A 36 24.14 -9.30 -18.09
N ILE A 37 24.66 -9.26 -16.87
CA ILE A 37 23.86 -9.09 -15.64
C ILE A 37 23.12 -7.74 -15.67
N ILE A 38 23.82 -6.66 -16.00
CA ILE A 38 23.21 -5.32 -16.08
C ILE A 38 22.12 -5.28 -17.16
N ALA A 39 22.38 -5.85 -18.33
CA ALA A 39 21.40 -5.94 -19.41
C ALA A 39 20.17 -6.76 -19.01
N PHE A 40 20.35 -7.86 -18.27
CA PHE A 40 19.26 -8.67 -17.74
C PHE A 40 18.45 -7.88 -16.70
N MET A 41 19.10 -7.21 -15.74
CA MET A 41 18.43 -6.37 -14.74
C MET A 41 17.63 -5.24 -15.40
N LEU A 42 18.23 -4.50 -16.33
CA LEU A 42 17.53 -3.46 -17.09
C LEU A 42 16.38 -4.02 -17.93
N GLY A 43 16.58 -5.19 -18.55
CA GLY A 43 15.54 -5.89 -19.31
C GLY A 43 14.35 -6.30 -18.45
N THR A 44 14.60 -6.84 -17.24
CA THR A 44 13.54 -7.18 -16.30
C THR A 44 12.80 -5.94 -15.78
N ILE A 45 13.50 -4.84 -15.46
CA ILE A 45 12.89 -3.57 -15.07
C ILE A 45 12.03 -3.01 -16.21
N TYR A 46 12.52 -3.06 -17.45
CA TYR A 46 11.78 -2.64 -18.62
C TYR A 46 10.55 -3.51 -18.86
N LEU A 47 10.66 -4.84 -18.73
CA LEU A 47 9.54 -5.76 -18.85
C LEU A 47 8.49 -5.54 -17.76
N VAL A 48 8.90 -5.33 -16.50
CA VAL A 48 7.97 -4.99 -15.40
C VAL A 48 7.26 -3.67 -15.70
N LYS A 49 7.99 -2.64 -16.16
CA LYS A 49 7.41 -1.34 -16.50
C LYS A 49 6.46 -1.43 -17.70
N VAL A 50 6.82 -2.19 -18.74
CA VAL A 50 5.96 -2.42 -19.91
C VAL A 50 4.74 -3.25 -19.54
N HIS A 51 4.88 -4.27 -18.69
CA HIS A 51 3.75 -5.08 -18.22
C HIS A 51 2.81 -4.24 -17.34
N SER A 52 3.34 -3.39 -16.46
CA SER A 52 2.57 -2.40 -15.69
C SER A 52 1.83 -1.43 -16.61
N ASN A 53 2.51 -0.81 -17.58
CA ASN A 53 1.89 0.11 -18.54
C ASN A 53 0.86 -0.59 -19.45
N LYS A 54 1.09 -1.86 -19.79
CA LYS A 54 0.17 -2.66 -20.61
C LYS A 54 -1.03 -3.16 -19.80
N ARG A 55 -0.90 -3.33 -18.48
CA ARG A 55 -2.03 -3.52 -17.55
C ARG A 55 -2.88 -2.26 -17.47
N LEU A 56 -2.23 -1.09 -17.31
CA LEU A 56 -2.88 0.22 -17.35
C LEU A 56 -3.67 0.40 -18.66
N SER A 57 -2.98 0.38 -19.81
CA SER A 57 -3.57 0.68 -21.13
C SER A 57 -4.71 -0.24 -21.59
N ASN A 58 -4.90 -1.43 -21.00
CA ASN A 58 -5.89 -2.41 -21.47
C ASN A 58 -7.03 -2.65 -20.46
N ASN A 59 -7.06 -1.96 -19.32
CA ASN A 59 -8.15 -2.13 -18.37
C ASN A 59 -9.33 -1.19 -18.71
N PRO A 60 -10.49 -1.71 -19.18
CA PRO A 60 -11.68 -0.88 -19.41
C PRO A 60 -12.20 -0.18 -18.14
N GLU A 61 -11.71 -0.55 -16.95
CA GLU A 61 -12.05 0.08 -15.66
C GLU A 61 -11.23 1.34 -15.35
N GLU A 62 -10.10 1.60 -16.02
CA GLU A 62 -9.25 2.79 -15.78
C GLU A 62 -9.99 4.14 -15.86
N PRO A 63 -10.82 4.40 -16.89
CA PRO A 63 -11.58 5.63 -16.99
C PRO A 63 -12.52 5.82 -15.80
N TYR A 64 -13.11 4.71 -15.32
CA TYR A 64 -14.02 4.69 -14.18
C TYR A 64 -13.27 4.94 -12.88
N LEU A 65 -12.14 4.28 -12.65
CA LEU A 65 -11.32 4.45 -11.45
C LEU A 65 -10.85 5.91 -11.29
N LYS A 66 -10.41 6.54 -12.38
CA LYS A 66 -10.01 7.95 -12.39
C LYS A 66 -11.19 8.89 -12.09
N SER A 67 -12.36 8.60 -12.65
CA SER A 67 -13.58 9.37 -12.37
C SER A 67 -14.04 9.23 -10.92
N TYR A 68 -13.96 8.02 -10.37
CA TYR A 68 -14.27 7.69 -8.98
C TYR A 68 -13.32 8.41 -8.03
N ALA A 69 -12.00 8.33 -8.27
CA ALA A 69 -10.99 9.02 -7.49
C ALA A 69 -11.21 10.53 -7.47
N LYS A 70 -11.50 11.12 -8.63
CA LYS A 70 -11.78 12.56 -8.76
C LYS A 70 -13.07 12.97 -8.03
N ARG A 71 -14.15 12.18 -8.15
CA ARG A 71 -15.43 12.44 -7.47
C ARG A 71 -15.25 12.48 -5.95
N LEU A 72 -14.47 11.55 -5.43
CA LEU A 72 -14.22 11.40 -3.99
C LEU A 72 -13.06 12.24 -3.46
N GLY A 73 -12.31 12.91 -4.34
CA GLY A 73 -11.11 13.69 -3.99
C GLY A 73 -9.94 12.82 -3.50
N LEU A 74 -9.89 11.55 -3.90
CA LEU A 74 -8.84 10.61 -3.52
C LEU A 74 -7.50 10.94 -4.18
N ASP A 75 -7.50 11.62 -5.32
CA ASP A 75 -6.30 12.09 -6.02
C ASP A 75 -5.39 12.97 -5.16
N LYS A 76 -5.95 13.61 -4.13
CA LYS A 76 -5.22 14.41 -3.14
C LYS A 76 -4.65 13.59 -1.98
N LEU A 77 -5.21 12.40 -1.73
CA LEU A 77 -4.93 11.57 -0.55
C LEU A 77 -4.13 10.32 -0.89
N ILE A 78 -4.35 9.76 -2.08
CA ILE A 78 -3.80 8.50 -2.55
C ILE A 78 -3.04 8.77 -3.86
N LYS A 79 -1.77 8.39 -3.89
CA LYS A 79 -0.92 8.57 -5.08
C LYS A 79 -0.85 7.33 -5.96
N SER A 80 -1.03 6.15 -5.37
CA SER A 80 -0.96 4.86 -6.05
C SER A 80 -2.32 4.51 -6.66
N GLU A 81 -2.33 4.16 -7.94
CA GLU A 81 -3.53 3.65 -8.59
C GLU A 81 -4.00 2.32 -8.00
N GLU A 82 -3.06 1.47 -7.59
CA GLU A 82 -3.35 0.20 -6.90
C GLU A 82 -4.12 0.44 -5.59
N ASP A 83 -3.76 1.47 -4.85
CA ASP A 83 -4.43 1.81 -3.60
C ASP A 83 -5.82 2.39 -3.84
N ILE A 84 -6.00 3.15 -4.93
CA ILE A 84 -7.33 3.58 -5.37
C ILE A 84 -8.18 2.35 -5.73
N GLU A 85 -7.60 1.35 -6.41
CA GLU A 85 -8.29 0.11 -6.78
C GLU A 85 -8.71 -0.69 -5.53
N LYS A 86 -7.85 -0.81 -4.52
CA LYS A 86 -8.20 -1.44 -3.23
C LYS A 86 -9.39 -0.73 -2.58
N PHE A 87 -9.33 0.59 -2.49
CA PHE A 87 -10.42 1.37 -1.90
C PHE A 87 -11.73 1.26 -2.71
N TYR A 88 -11.64 1.27 -4.03
CA TYR A 88 -12.77 1.06 -4.92
C TYR A 88 -13.43 -0.32 -4.71
N LYS A 89 -12.64 -1.39 -4.60
CA LYS A 89 -13.16 -2.74 -4.32
C LYS A 89 -13.88 -2.82 -2.98
N PHE A 90 -13.38 -2.13 -1.97
CA PHE A 90 -14.00 -2.06 -0.65
C PHE A 90 -15.34 -1.32 -0.69
N THR A 91 -15.40 -0.12 -1.28
CA THR A 91 -16.61 0.70 -1.20
C THR A 91 -17.65 0.45 -2.28
N GLY A 92 -17.21 -0.04 -3.44
CA GLY A 92 -18.01 -0.11 -4.66
C GLY A 92 -18.18 1.24 -5.39
N PRO A 93 -18.81 1.21 -6.58
CA PRO A 93 -18.90 2.37 -7.49
C PRO A 93 -19.85 3.47 -7.02
N ASP A 94 -20.84 3.14 -6.20
CA ASP A 94 -21.89 4.07 -5.75
C ASP A 94 -21.57 4.73 -4.41
N PHE A 95 -20.35 4.53 -3.91
CA PHE A 95 -19.92 5.15 -2.67
C PHE A 95 -19.77 6.66 -2.80
N ASP A 96 -20.29 7.36 -1.80
CA ASP A 96 -20.02 8.76 -1.53
C ASP A 96 -19.72 8.97 -0.04
N TRP A 97 -18.81 9.90 0.22
CA TRP A 97 -18.48 10.32 1.59
C TRP A 97 -19.71 10.94 2.26
N PRO A 98 -19.93 10.72 3.57
CA PRO A 98 -20.90 11.50 4.31
C PRO A 98 -20.58 13.01 4.19
N PRO A 99 -21.58 13.91 4.05
CA PRO A 99 -21.37 15.32 3.69
C PRO A 99 -20.42 16.09 4.62
N GLU A 100 -20.42 15.75 5.92
CA GLU A 100 -19.60 16.38 6.96
C GLU A 100 -18.41 15.50 7.39
N PHE A 101 -18.10 14.45 6.63
CA PHE A 101 -16.92 13.61 6.88
C PHE A 101 -15.67 14.39 6.46
N ASP A 102 -14.96 14.94 7.43
CA ASP A 102 -13.79 15.78 7.21
C ASP A 102 -12.62 14.99 6.60
N ILE A 103 -11.61 15.73 6.14
CA ILE A 103 -10.47 15.12 5.43
C ILE A 103 -9.60 14.22 6.31
N HIS A 104 -9.55 14.44 7.62
CA HIS A 104 -8.84 13.59 8.56
C HIS A 104 -9.58 12.27 8.76
N ALA A 105 -10.90 12.32 8.93
CA ALA A 105 -11.74 11.13 9.01
C ALA A 105 -11.65 10.30 7.71
N ARG A 106 -11.70 10.96 6.54
CA ARG A 106 -11.48 10.29 5.24
C ARG A 106 -10.12 9.61 5.18
N GLY A 107 -9.07 10.33 5.57
CA GLY A 107 -7.70 9.80 5.60
C GLY A 107 -7.57 8.56 6.49
N LEU A 108 -8.23 8.56 7.65
CA LEU A 108 -8.24 7.42 8.57
C LEU A 108 -8.91 6.19 7.93
N VAL A 109 -10.12 6.34 7.39
CA VAL A 109 -10.83 5.24 6.69
C VAL A 109 -10.01 4.70 5.53
N ILE A 110 -9.44 5.59 4.71
CA ILE A 110 -8.56 5.19 3.61
C ILE A 110 -7.38 4.38 4.15
N SER A 111 -6.70 4.88 5.20
CA SER A 111 -5.52 4.22 5.76
C SER A 111 -5.80 2.79 6.22
N TYR A 112 -6.95 2.53 6.84
CA TYR A 112 -7.34 1.17 7.25
C TYR A 112 -7.48 0.19 6.08
N ILE A 113 -7.80 0.68 4.89
CA ILE A 113 -8.00 -0.16 3.69
C ILE A 113 -6.72 -0.31 2.88
N ILE A 114 -6.02 0.79 2.61
CA ILE A 114 -4.89 0.76 1.67
C ILE A 114 -3.56 0.43 2.35
N HIS A 115 -3.45 0.73 3.64
CA HIS A 115 -2.27 0.48 4.46
C HIS A 115 -2.70 0.00 5.86
N PRO A 116 -3.42 -1.14 5.96
CA PRO A 116 -3.76 -1.70 7.27
C PRO A 116 -2.47 -1.92 8.08
N ASP A 117 -2.56 -1.72 9.39
CA ASP A 117 -1.41 -1.95 10.25
C ASP A 117 -0.96 -3.41 10.12
N HIS A 118 0.35 -3.65 10.04
CA HIS A 118 0.92 -5.00 9.98
C HIS A 118 0.58 -5.88 11.19
N TRP A 119 0.13 -5.29 12.30
CA TRP A 119 -0.39 -6.02 13.46
C TRP A 119 -1.87 -6.39 13.35
N PHE A 120 -2.59 -5.87 12.36
CA PHE A 120 -3.99 -6.19 12.16
C PHE A 120 -4.15 -7.64 11.69
N VAL A 121 -5.16 -8.31 12.23
CA VAL A 121 -5.59 -9.58 11.67
C VAL A 121 -6.33 -9.37 10.36
N GLU A 122 -6.43 -10.42 9.54
CA GLU A 122 -7.14 -10.37 8.26
C GLU A 122 -8.58 -9.87 8.46
N GLY A 123 -8.96 -8.84 7.70
CA GLY A 123 -10.30 -8.22 7.76
C GLY A 123 -10.48 -7.12 8.81
N GLU A 124 -9.56 -6.96 9.77
CA GLU A 124 -9.69 -5.95 10.84
C GLU A 124 -9.71 -4.51 10.28
N GLY A 125 -8.87 -4.20 9.30
CA GLY A 125 -8.88 -2.88 8.64
C GLY A 125 -10.21 -2.58 7.94
N GLU A 126 -10.82 -3.56 7.30
CA GLU A 126 -12.12 -3.40 6.64
C GLU A 126 -13.25 -3.21 7.65
N GLU A 127 -13.20 -3.94 8.77
CA GLU A 127 -14.15 -3.81 9.88
C GLU A 127 -14.02 -2.42 10.54
N LEU A 128 -12.80 -1.95 10.82
CA LEU A 128 -12.54 -0.60 11.33
C LEU A 128 -13.07 0.48 10.38
N ALA A 129 -12.80 0.37 9.08
CA ALA A 129 -13.29 1.30 8.07
C ALA A 129 -14.83 1.32 8.02
N THR A 130 -15.45 0.13 8.02
CA THR A 130 -16.91 -0.04 7.99
C THR A 130 -17.55 0.56 9.24
N ASN A 131 -17.03 0.25 10.42
CA ASN A 131 -17.55 0.74 11.70
C ASN A 131 -17.35 2.25 11.85
N THR A 132 -16.24 2.81 11.36
CA THR A 132 -16.02 4.27 11.31
C THR A 132 -17.09 4.95 10.46
N LEU A 133 -17.33 4.46 9.23
CA LEU A 133 -18.34 5.03 8.33
C LEU A 133 -19.74 4.93 8.93
N ALA A 134 -20.08 3.80 9.54
CA ALA A 134 -21.38 3.59 10.19
C ALA A 134 -21.58 4.52 11.38
N TYR A 135 -20.60 4.62 12.28
CA TYR A 135 -20.71 5.45 13.47
C TYR A 135 -20.94 6.93 13.14
N HIS A 136 -20.19 7.48 12.18
CA HIS A 136 -20.41 8.86 11.73
C HIS A 136 -21.79 9.06 11.09
N ARG A 137 -22.30 8.10 10.32
CA ARG A 137 -23.67 8.18 9.77
C ARG A 137 -24.70 8.22 10.90
N LEU A 138 -24.58 7.32 11.89
CA LEU A 138 -25.48 7.22 13.03
C LEU A 138 -25.48 8.48 13.91
N LEU A 139 -24.30 9.07 14.15
CA LEU A 139 -24.18 10.35 14.86
C LEU A 139 -24.92 11.47 14.14
N LYS A 140 -24.78 11.55 12.80
CA LYS A 140 -25.37 12.62 12.01
C LYS A 140 -26.87 12.45 11.79
N SER A 141 -27.34 11.22 11.61
CA SER A 141 -28.79 10.94 11.53
C SER A 141 -29.48 10.98 12.89
N ASN A 142 -28.74 11.20 13.98
CA ASN A 142 -29.24 11.19 15.35
C ASN A 142 -29.99 9.88 15.68
N GLU A 143 -29.50 8.77 15.15
CA GLU A 143 -30.06 7.43 15.35
C GLU A 143 -29.51 6.75 16.62
N LEU A 144 -28.49 7.33 17.25
CA LEU A 144 -27.96 6.82 18.51
C LEU A 144 -28.84 7.25 19.69
N ASP A 145 -29.50 6.27 20.31
CA ASP A 145 -30.43 6.49 21.41
C ASP A 145 -29.73 6.54 22.78
N SER A 146 -29.51 7.76 23.28
CA SER A 146 -28.86 7.97 24.59
C SER A 146 -29.66 7.48 25.80
N SER A 147 -30.93 7.09 25.63
CA SER A 147 -31.71 6.47 26.71
C SER A 147 -31.37 4.99 26.92
N LYS A 148 -30.76 4.34 25.93
CA LYS A 148 -30.39 2.91 25.99
C LYS A 148 -29.00 2.67 26.55
N GLY A 149 -28.13 3.68 26.55
CA GLY A 149 -26.76 3.58 27.06
C GLY A 149 -25.94 4.83 26.78
N SER A 150 -24.81 4.95 27.47
CA SER A 150 -23.82 6.01 27.21
C SER A 150 -22.89 5.66 26.06
N HIS A 151 -22.71 4.37 25.77
CA HIS A 151 -21.87 3.84 24.70
C HIS A 151 -22.64 2.85 23.82
N VAL A 152 -22.12 2.63 22.62
CA VAL A 152 -22.67 1.71 21.63
C VAL A 152 -21.55 0.81 21.10
N LEU A 153 -21.84 -0.49 21.01
CA LEU A 153 -21.03 -1.48 20.30
C LEU A 153 -21.51 -1.54 18.84
N ILE A 154 -20.60 -1.27 17.91
CA ILE A 154 -20.83 -1.34 16.47
C ILE A 154 -19.92 -2.42 15.89
N MET A 155 -20.50 -3.34 15.13
CA MET A 155 -19.80 -4.37 14.38
C MET A 155 -20.46 -4.57 13.02
N ASN A 156 -19.67 -4.78 11.98
CA ASN A 156 -20.09 -4.90 10.59
C ASN A 156 -20.99 -3.73 10.16
N GLY A 157 -20.68 -2.53 10.65
CA GLY A 157 -21.44 -1.31 10.40
C GLY A 157 -22.83 -1.25 11.05
N GLN A 158 -23.12 -2.13 12.01
CA GLN A 158 -24.42 -2.21 12.68
C GLN A 158 -24.29 -2.08 14.18
N ILE A 159 -25.28 -1.44 14.81
CA ILE A 159 -25.41 -1.43 16.27
C ILE A 159 -25.72 -2.85 16.75
N LYS A 160 -24.86 -3.40 17.60
CA LYS A 160 -25.06 -4.70 18.25
C LYS A 160 -25.62 -4.56 19.65
N HIS A 161 -25.16 -3.56 20.41
CA HIS A 161 -25.55 -3.39 21.80
C HIS A 161 -25.36 -1.93 22.28
N TYR A 162 -26.15 -1.51 23.25
CA TYR A 162 -25.95 -0.25 24.00
C TYR A 162 -25.52 -0.59 25.42
N GLY A 163 -24.48 0.07 25.92
CA GLY A 163 -23.90 -0.19 27.23
C GLY A 163 -23.45 1.08 27.96
N GLY A 164 -22.81 0.85 29.10
CA GLY A 164 -22.20 1.89 29.93
C GLY A 164 -20.76 2.19 29.53
N GLU A 165 -20.05 2.94 30.37
CA GLU A 165 -18.60 3.04 30.26
C GLU A 165 -17.98 1.74 30.80
N ILE A 166 -16.99 1.19 30.08
CA ILE A 166 -16.31 -0.06 30.44
C ILE A 166 -14.86 0.22 30.82
N SER A 167 -14.27 -0.69 31.60
CA SER A 167 -12.85 -0.60 31.94
C SER A 167 -11.96 -0.85 30.72
N GLY A 168 -10.70 -0.38 30.77
CA GLY A 168 -9.73 -0.67 29.71
C GLY A 168 -9.49 -2.17 29.51
N ASP A 169 -9.48 -2.95 30.58
CA ASP A 169 -9.30 -4.41 30.51
C ASP A 169 -10.50 -5.09 29.83
N GLU A 170 -11.72 -4.63 30.12
CA GLU A 170 -12.94 -5.11 29.48
C GLU A 170 -12.99 -4.72 27.99
N TYR A 171 -12.57 -3.50 27.66
CA TYR A 171 -12.42 -3.07 26.26
C TYR A 171 -11.42 -3.92 25.50
N ASN A 172 -10.25 -4.19 26.07
CA ASN A 172 -9.23 -5.03 25.45
C ASN A 172 -9.74 -6.47 25.24
N HIS A 173 -10.47 -7.02 26.21
CA HIS A 173 -11.06 -8.35 26.06
C HIS A 173 -12.09 -8.41 24.93
N LEU A 174 -12.91 -7.36 24.76
CA LEU A 174 -13.85 -7.26 23.64
C LEU A 174 -13.11 -7.13 22.30
N LEU A 175 -12.01 -6.36 22.25
CA LEU A 175 -11.22 -6.17 21.05
C LEU A 175 -10.54 -7.48 20.61
N GLU A 176 -10.03 -8.28 21.55
CA GLU A 176 -9.46 -9.61 21.27
C GLU A 176 -10.49 -10.57 20.66
N GLN A 177 -11.74 -10.51 21.12
CA GLN A 177 -12.83 -11.35 20.60
C GLN A 177 -13.37 -10.86 19.27
N HIS A 178 -13.36 -9.54 19.07
CA HIS A 178 -13.96 -8.86 17.93
C HIS A 178 -13.01 -7.79 17.37
N PRO A 179 -11.96 -8.18 16.63
CA PRO A 179 -11.02 -7.25 16.02
C PRO A 179 -11.75 -6.24 15.13
N GLY A 180 -11.38 -4.96 15.25
CA GLY A 180 -11.98 -3.86 14.50
C GLY A 180 -13.36 -3.38 14.99
N MET A 181 -13.89 -3.95 16.08
CA MET A 181 -15.12 -3.48 16.71
C MET A 181 -15.00 -2.03 17.20
N PHE A 182 -16.12 -1.32 17.22
CA PHE A 182 -16.20 0.02 17.79
C PHE A 182 -17.03 0.01 19.06
N TYR A 183 -16.42 0.38 20.19
CA TYR A 183 -17.12 0.70 21.43
C TYR A 183 -16.94 2.18 21.72
N VAL A 184 -17.96 2.97 21.39
CA VAL A 184 -17.84 4.44 21.28
C VAL A 184 -19.02 5.13 21.96
N PRO A 185 -18.87 6.37 22.45
CA PRO A 185 -19.95 7.07 23.14
C PRO A 185 -21.10 7.40 22.18
N VAL A 186 -22.33 7.45 22.70
CA VAL A 186 -23.54 7.78 21.92
C VAL A 186 -23.60 9.28 21.56
N LYS A 187 -22.83 10.12 22.26
CA LYS A 187 -22.69 11.56 21.98
C LYS A 187 -21.22 11.89 21.85
N GLU A 188 -20.86 12.70 20.85
CA GLU A 188 -19.53 13.30 20.80
C GLU A 188 -19.33 14.12 22.08
N GLN A 189 -18.35 13.72 22.89
CA GLN A 189 -17.92 14.55 24.00
C GLN A 189 -17.22 15.78 23.41
N PRO A 190 -17.59 17.01 23.83
CA PRO A 190 -16.86 18.19 23.40
C PRO A 190 -15.38 18.01 23.76
N PRO A 191 -14.45 18.40 22.89
CA PRO A 191 -13.02 18.26 23.17
C PRO A 191 -12.72 18.94 24.50
N ILE A 192 -12.09 18.21 25.42
CA ILE A 192 -11.64 18.77 26.69
C ILE A 192 -10.65 19.89 26.34
N LEU A 193 -11.08 21.14 26.50
CA LEU A 193 -10.21 22.31 26.39
C LEU A 193 -9.20 22.25 27.53
N ILE A 194 -8.08 21.58 27.32
CA ILE A 194 -6.92 21.70 28.20
C ILE A 194 -6.35 23.10 27.94
N ARG A 195 -6.74 24.09 28.77
CA ARG A 195 -6.00 25.34 28.90
C ARG A 195 -4.58 24.98 29.34
N ARG A 196 -3.62 25.09 28.42
CA ARG A 196 -2.20 25.25 28.76
C ARG A 196 -1.92 26.70 29.12
#